data_AF-A0A2V9KUF1-F1
#
_entry.id   AF-A0A2V9KUF1-F1
#
_cell.length_a   1.000
_cell.length_b   1.000
_cell.length_c   1.000
_cell.angle_alpha   90.00
_cell.angle_beta   90.00
_cell.angle_gamma   90.00
#
_symmetry.space_group_name_H-M   'P 1'
#
loop_
_entity.id
_entity.type
_entity.pdbx_description
1 polymer ?
#
loop_
_entity_poly.entity_id
_entity_poly.type
_entity_poly.pdbx_seq_one_letter_code
_entity_poly.pdbx_strand_id
1 'polypeptide(L)' 'IKNVPEVCQVFCATANPVEVIVAETEQGRGILGVIDGVKTKGIETEADIKVRKEFLRKIGYKL' A
#
# COMPACT_ATOMS: atom_id res chain seq x y z
N ILE A 1 -14.90 -4.16 3.43
CA ILE A 1 -13.99 -3.98 4.59
C ILE A 1 -14.24 -2.66 5.28
N LYS A 2 -13.91 -1.49 4.69
CA LYS A 2 -14.07 -0.17 5.37
C LYS A 2 -15.50 0.20 5.79
N ASN A 3 -16.53 -0.39 5.18
CA ASN A 3 -17.93 -0.15 5.54
C ASN A 3 -18.44 -1.04 6.68
N VAL A 4 -17.61 -1.93 7.24
CA VAL A 4 -18.00 -2.81 8.35
C VAL A 4 -17.90 -1.99 9.65
N PRO A 5 -18.97 -1.92 10.47
CA PRO A 5 -18.99 -1.08 11.68
C PRO A 5 -17.86 -1.36 12.68
N GLU A 6 -17.43 -2.62 12.79
CA GLU A 6 -16.41 -3.07 13.74
C GLU A 6 -14.97 -2.86 13.24
N VAL A 7 -14.77 -2.49 11.97
CA VAL A 7 -13.42 -2.33 11.42
C VAL A 7 -12.87 -0.95 11.79
N CYS A 8 -11.90 -0.93 12.71
CA CYS A 8 -11.25 0.32 13.13
C CYS A 8 -10.34 0.92 12.05
N GLN A 9 -9.47 0.11 11.43
CA GLN A 9 -8.66 0.54 10.28
C GLN A 9 -8.13 -0.63 9.44
N VAL A 10 -7.63 -0.29 8.25
CA VAL A 10 -6.87 -1.19 7.38
C VAL A 10 -5.44 -0.67 7.29
N PHE A 11 -4.47 -1.43 7.82
CA PHE A 11 -3.05 -1.03 7.83
C PHE A 11 -2.38 -1.18 6.46
N CYS A 12 -2.66 -2.28 5.75
CA CYS A 12 -2.04 -2.59 4.46
C CYS A 12 -3.01 -3.41 3.59
N ALA A 13 -2.96 -3.21 2.27
CA ALA A 13 -3.64 -4.05 1.28
C ALA A 13 -2.84 -3.98 -0.03
N THR A 14 -1.91 -4.92 -0.22
CA THR A 14 -0.93 -4.92 -1.30
C THR A 14 -0.59 -6.35 -1.72
N ALA A 15 0.02 -6.50 -2.90
CA ALA A 15 0.60 -7.76 -3.37
C ALA A 15 2.15 -7.75 -3.29
N ASN A 16 2.74 -6.66 -2.80
CA ASN A 16 4.19 -6.57 -2.57
C ASN A 16 4.59 -7.42 -1.34
N PRO A 17 5.90 -7.69 -1.15
CA PRO A 17 6.40 -8.15 0.15
C PRO A 17 6.02 -7.16 1.26
N VAL A 18 5.56 -7.67 2.41
CA VAL A 18 5.09 -6.85 3.54
C VAL A 18 5.74 -7.28 4.83
N GLU A 19 6.16 -6.30 5.62
CA GLU A 19 6.58 -6.48 7.02
C GLU A 19 5.69 -5.64 7.96
N VAL A 20 5.47 -6.12 9.18
CA VAL A 20 4.69 -5.43 10.21
C VAL A 20 5.60 -5.04 11.37
N ILE A 21 5.61 -3.76 11.72
CA ILE A 21 6.35 -3.25 12.88
C ILE A 21 5.47 -3.42 14.11
N VAL A 22 5.92 -4.26 15.04
CA VAL A 22 5.21 -4.57 16.28
C VAL A 22 5.98 -4.00 17.47
N ALA A 23 5.29 -3.24 18.31
CA ALA A 23 5.78 -2.90 19.64
C ALA A 23 5.24 -3.88 20.67
N GLU A 24 6.08 -4.28 21.63
CA GLU A 24 5.72 -5.15 22.75
C GLU A 24 5.98 -4.41 24.06
N THR A 25 5.02 -4.49 24.97
CA THR A 25 5.09 -3.99 26.35
C THR A 25 4.71 -5.12 27.31
N GLU A 26 4.81 -4.87 28.61
CA GLU A 26 4.34 -5.83 29.63
C GLU A 26 2.84 -6.18 29.48
N GLN A 27 2.03 -5.29 28.91
CA GLN A 27 0.60 -5.53 28.69
C GLN A 27 0.32 -6.37 27.43
N GLY A 28 1.16 -6.28 26.39
CA GLY A 28 0.94 -7.00 25.14
C GLY A 28 1.59 -6.34 23.92
N ARG A 29 1.02 -6.60 22.74
CA ARG A 29 1.57 -6.16 21.45
C ARG A 29 0.64 -5.20 20.71
N GLY A 30 1.23 -4.22 20.03
CA GLY A 30 0.53 -3.28 19.17
C GLY A 30 1.22 -3.14 17.81
N ILE A 31 0.43 -2.90 16.76
CA ILE A 31 0.96 -2.59 15.42
C ILE A 31 1.31 -1.11 15.36
N LEU A 32 2.59 -0.80 15.12
CA LEU A 32 3.05 0.58 14.92
C LEU A 32 2.97 1.01 13.45
N GLY A 33 3.11 0.08 12.52
CA GLY A 33 3.10 0.37 11.10
C GLY A 33 3.42 -0.84 10.23
N VAL A 34 3.45 -0.61 8.92
CA VAL A 34 3.74 -1.61 7.90
C VAL A 34 4.79 -1.09 6.94
N ILE A 35 5.66 -1.98 6.49
CA ILE A 35 6.60 -1.74 5.38
C ILE A 35 5.98 -2.44 4.18
N ASP A 36 5.48 -1.66 3.21
CA ASP A 36 4.87 -2.15 1.97
C ASP A 36 5.86 -2.01 0.82
N GLY A 37 6.49 -3.12 0.45
CA GLY A 37 7.45 -3.18 -0.63
C GLY A 37 8.75 -2.44 -0.32
N VAL A 38 9.20 -1.62 -1.26
CA VAL A 38 10.54 -1.01 -1.25
C VAL A 38 10.47 0.51 -1.27
N LYS A 39 11.55 1.15 -0.82
CA LYS A 39 11.69 2.60 -0.87
C LYS A 39 11.60 3.12 -2.32
N THR A 40 11.01 4.31 -2.49
CA THR A 40 10.94 4.99 -3.78
C THR A 40 12.33 5.24 -4.36
N LYS A 41 12.47 5.07 -5.68
CA LYS A 41 13.75 5.22 -6.39
C LYS A 41 13.99 6.62 -6.98
N GLY A 42 12.94 7.44 -7.08
CA GLY A 42 12.98 8.78 -7.69
C GLY A 42 11.59 9.34 -7.96
N ILE A 43 11.52 10.46 -8.68
CA ILE A 43 10.29 11.12 -9.13
C ILE A 43 10.01 10.70 -10.58
N GLU A 44 8.73 10.51 -10.93
CA GLU A 44 8.32 10.15 -12.30
C GLU A 44 8.61 11.28 -13.31
N THR A 45 9.01 10.89 -14.53
CA THR A 45 9.16 11.79 -15.69
C THR A 45 7.89 11.81 -16.55
N GLU A 46 7.82 12.74 -17.51
CA GLU A 46 6.72 12.77 -18.50
C GLU A 46 6.58 11.46 -19.30
N ALA A 47 7.70 10.78 -19.57
CA ALA A 47 7.69 9.47 -20.24
C ALA A 47 7.05 8.39 -19.34
N ASP A 48 7.40 8.37 -18.05
CA ASP A 48 6.83 7.43 -17.07
C ASP A 48 5.32 7.66 -16.88
N ILE A 49 4.90 8.93 -16.87
CA ILE A 49 3.49 9.33 -16.81
C ILE A 49 2.71 8.77 -18.00
N LYS A 50 3.28 8.88 -19.21
CA LYS A 50 2.67 8.33 -20.43
C LYS A 50 2.50 6.82 -20.31
N VAL A 51 3.55 6.10 -19.89
CA VAL A 51 3.55 4.64 -19.73
C VAL A 51 2.49 4.19 -18.73
N ARG A 52 2.40 4.78 -17.53
CA ARG A 52 1.40 4.36 -16.53
C ARG A 52 -0.04 4.63 -16.99
N LYS A 53 -0.28 5.73 -17.71
CA LYS A 53 -1.63 6.06 -18.24
C LYS A 53 -2.04 5.10 -19.35
N GLU A 54 -1.13 4.75 -20.25
CA GLU A 54 -1.37 3.75 -21.30
C GLU A 54 -1.61 2.36 -20.71
N PHE A 55 -0.82 1.97 -19.70
CA PHE A 55 -1.01 0.70 -19.00
C PHE A 55 -2.42 0.57 -18.43
N LEU A 56 -2.94 1.59 -17.73
CA LEU A 56 -4.29 1.57 -17.16
C LEU A 56 -5.40 1.39 -18.21
N ARG A 57 -5.23 1.95 -19.42
CA ARG A 57 -6.17 1.72 -20.53
C ARG A 57 -6.04 0.32 -21.10
N LYS A 58 -4.81 -0.18 -21.24
CA LYS A 58 -4.53 -1.55 -21.71
C LYS A 58 -5.14 -2.62 -20.81
N ILE A 59 -5.12 -2.41 -19.49
CA ILE A 59 -5.76 -3.33 -18.53
C ILE A 59 -7.25 -3.03 -18.29
N GLY A 60 -7.85 -2.11 -19.04
CA GLY A 60 -9.30 -1.84 -19.03
C GLY A 60 -9.83 -1.03 -17.85
N TYR A 61 -8.95 -0.43 -17.03
CA TYR A 61 -9.36 0.35 -15.85
C TYR A 61 -9.66 1.82 -16.18
N LYS A 62 -9.26 2.29 -17.36
CA LYS A 62 -9.53 3.64 -17.86
C LYS A 62 -9.91 3.58 -19.33
N LEU A 63 -10.86 4.43 -19.73
CA LEU A 63 -11.25 4.66 -21.13
C LEU A 63 -10.28 5.65 -21.80
#